data_AF-A0A2W0B6Z4-F1
#
_entry.id   AF-A0A2W0B6Z4-F1
#
_cell.length_a   1.000
_cell.length_b   1.000
_cell.length_c   1.000
_cell.angle_alpha   90.00
_cell.angle_beta   90.00
_cell.angle_gamma   90.00
#
_symmetry.space_group_name_H-M   'P 1'
#
loop_
_entity.id
_entity.type
_entity.pdbx_description
1 polymer ?
#
loop_
_entity_poly.entity_id
_entity_poly.type
_entity_poly.pdbx_seq_one_letter_code
_entity_poly.pdbx_strand_id
1 'polypeptide(L)' 'MRTTLVIDDDILSAAKEMAAIEKKSVGEVISSLARRALAPAESKVKTRNGVPLLKVHKGARRVTSELVHQLREELP' A
#
# COMPACT_ATOMS: atom_id res chain seq x y z
N MET A 1 0.91 -10.81 21.71
CA MET A 1 -0.03 -9.99 22.49
C MET A 1 -1.40 -10.66 22.46
N ARG A 2 -2.14 -10.66 23.58
CA ARG A 2 -3.51 -11.18 23.62
C ARG A 2 -4.47 -9.99 23.67
N THR A 3 -5.36 -9.91 22.70
CA THR A 3 -6.30 -8.80 22.51
C THR A 3 -7.66 -9.40 22.16
N THR A 4 -8.73 -8.76 22.63
CA THR A 4 -10.10 -9.11 22.25
C THR A 4 -10.53 -8.19 21.12
N LEU A 5 -11.01 -8.77 20.02
CA LEU A 5 -11.52 -8.04 18.85
C LEU A 5 -12.88 -8.65 18.49
N VAL A 6 -13.83 -7.80 18.11
CA VAL A 6 -15.08 -8.24 17.49
C VAL A 6 -14.82 -8.42 16.00
N ILE A 7 -15.17 -9.59 15.46
CA ILE A 7 -15.02 -9.93 14.05
C ILE A 7 -16.32 -10.55 13.55
N ASP A 8 -16.60 -10.35 12.27
CA ASP A 8 -17.79 -10.93 11.62
C ASP A 8 -17.68 -12.46 11.53
N ASP A 9 -18.83 -13.14 11.55
CA ASP A 9 -18.91 -14.61 11.60
C ASP A 9 -18.34 -15.27 10.34
N ASP A 10 -18.50 -14.63 9.18
CA ASP A 10 -17.94 -15.10 7.90
C ASP A 10 -16.40 -15.06 7.90
N ILE A 11 -15.81 -13.98 8.44
CA ILE A 11 -14.37 -13.86 8.62
C ILE A 11 -13.84 -14.91 9.59
N LEU A 12 -14.53 -15.14 10.72
CA LEU A 12 -14.14 -16.18 11.67
C LEU A 12 -14.20 -17.59 11.04
N SER A 13 -15.24 -17.88 10.25
CA SER A 13 -15.37 -19.16 9.55
C SER A 13 -14.22 -19.37 8.56
N ALA A 14 -13.96 -18.38 7.69
CA ALA A 14 -12.86 -18.45 6.72
C ALA A 14 -11.50 -18.62 7.40
N ALA A 15 -11.26 -17.89 8.50
CA ALA A 15 -10.00 -18.00 9.24
C ALA A 15 -9.81 -19.38 9.89
N LYS A 16 -10.88 -20.05 10.35
CA LYS A 16 -10.82 -21.43 10.87
C LYS A 16 -10.45 -22.44 9.79
N GLU A 17 -11.04 -22.31 8.60
CA GLU A 17 -10.71 -23.18 7.47
C GLU A 17 -9.25 -23.01 7.04
N MET A 18 -8.80 -21.77 6.88
CA MET A 18 -7.39 -21.47 6.58
C MET A 18 -6.44 -22.01 7.65
N ALA A 19 -6.78 -21.83 8.93
CA ALA A 19 -5.99 -22.31 10.06
C ALA A 19 -5.83 -23.85 10.04
N ALA A 20 -6.89 -24.58 9.69
CA ALA A 20 -6.87 -26.03 9.55
C ALA A 20 -5.95 -26.49 8.41
N ILE A 21 -6.01 -25.82 7.25
CA ILE A 21 -5.19 -26.13 6.08
C ILE A 21 -3.71 -25.80 6.36
N GLU A 22 -3.43 -24.63 6.94
CA GLU A 22 -2.07 -24.15 7.19
C GLU A 22 -1.43 -24.73 8.47
N LYS A 23 -2.19 -25.50 9.26
CA LYS A 23 -1.80 -26.02 10.58
C LYS A 23 -1.31 -24.91 11.53
N LYS A 24 -2.04 -23.80 11.57
CA LYS A 24 -1.77 -22.63 12.42
C LYS A 24 -2.96 -22.36 13.33
N SER A 25 -2.75 -21.54 14.35
CA SER A 25 -3.88 -21.01 15.13
C SER A 25 -4.66 -19.96 14.33
N VAL A 26 -5.96 -19.83 14.61
CA VAL A 26 -6.81 -18.77 14.03
C VAL A 26 -6.22 -17.37 14.29
N GLY A 27 -5.67 -17.16 15.49
CA GLY A 27 -5.02 -15.90 15.84
C GLY A 27 -3.80 -15.58 14.97
N GLU A 28 -2.99 -16.58 14.61
CA GLU A 28 -1.84 -16.40 13.71
C GLU A 28 -2.29 -16.07 12.29
N VAL A 29 -3.33 -16.74 11.79
CA VAL A 29 -3.91 -16.47 10.46
C VAL A 29 -4.44 -15.03 10.39
N ILE A 30 -5.30 -14.63 11.33
CA ILE A 30 -5.84 -13.26 11.40
C ILE A 30 -4.71 -12.24 11.52
N SER A 31 -3.72 -12.49 12.38
CA SER A 31 -2.58 -11.60 12.56
C SER A 31 -1.73 -11.45 11.29
N SER A 32 -1.57 -12.53 10.52
CA SER A 32 -0.89 -12.53 9.23
C SER A 32 -1.65 -11.72 8.18
N LEU A 33 -2.97 -11.95 8.08
CA LEU A 33 -3.85 -11.21 7.18
C LEU A 33 -3.83 -9.71 7.50
N ALA A 34 -3.96 -9.34 8.77
CA ALA A 34 -3.88 -7.96 9.23
C ALA A 34 -2.54 -7.32 8.87
N ARG A 35 -1.41 -8.02 9.06
CA ARG A 35 -0.08 -7.53 8.65
C ARG A 35 0.00 -7.26 7.14
N ARG A 36 -0.57 -8.13 6.31
CA ARG A 36 -0.59 -7.93 4.85
C ARG A 36 -1.48 -6.75 4.44
N ALA A 37 -2.64 -6.60 5.09
CA ALA A 37 -3.56 -5.50 4.81
C ALA A 37 -3.03 -4.14 5.28
N LEU A 38 -2.30 -4.11 6.40
CA LEU A 38 -1.68 -2.90 6.96
C LEU A 38 -0.30 -2.60 6.37
N ALA A 39 0.27 -3.52 5.59
CA ALA A 39 1.50 -3.24 4.87
C ALA A 39 1.24 -2.03 3.96
N PRO A 40 2.16 -1.04 3.92
CA PRO A 40 2.06 0.05 2.95
C PRO A 40 1.86 -0.58 1.58
N ALA A 41 0.83 -0.16 0.85
CA ALA A 41 0.69 -0.57 -0.53
C ALA A 41 2.03 -0.30 -1.20
N GLU A 42 2.70 -1.34 -1.72
CA GLU A 42 3.97 -1.17 -2.42
C GLU A 42 3.73 -0.09 -3.46
N SER A 43 4.19 1.11 -3.16
CA SER A 43 4.14 2.18 -4.12
C SER A 43 5.06 1.65 -5.20
N LYS A 44 4.49 1.22 -6.34
CA LYS A 44 5.23 0.91 -7.57
C LYS A 44 5.85 2.21 -8.11
N VAL A 45 6.44 2.99 -7.23
CA VAL A 45 7.23 4.16 -7.51
C VAL A 45 8.52 3.59 -8.02
N LYS A 46 8.61 3.57 -9.35
CA LYS A 46 9.80 3.12 -10.04
C LYS A 46 10.96 3.93 -9.48
N THR A 47 11.97 3.28 -8.93
CA THR A 47 13.17 3.96 -8.46
C THR A 47 14.20 3.99 -9.58
N ARG A 48 15.02 5.05 -9.62
CA ARG A 48 16.21 5.14 -10.46
C ARG A 48 17.34 5.67 -9.61
N ASN A 49 18.39 4.87 -9.41
CA ASN A 49 19.53 5.20 -8.55
C ASN A 49 19.13 5.60 -7.12
N GLY A 50 18.17 4.89 -6.52
CA GLY A 50 17.70 5.17 -5.15
C GLY A 50 16.72 6.34 -5.02
N VAL A 51 16.43 7.07 -6.10
CA VAL A 51 15.48 8.19 -6.10
C VAL A 51 14.11 7.71 -6.62
N PRO A 52 13.01 7.97 -5.91
CA PRO A 52 11.65 7.67 -6.39
C PRO A 52 11.30 8.52 -7.63
N LEU A 53 10.89 7.87 -8.71
CA LEU A 53 10.42 8.57 -9.91
C LEU A 53 8.95 8.95 -9.78
N LEU A 54 8.64 10.20 -10.13
CA LEU A 54 7.27 10.65 -10.34
C LEU A 54 6.63 9.86 -11.50
N LYS A 55 5.34 9.54 -11.37
CA LYS A 55 4.60 8.85 -12.44
C LYS A 55 4.45 9.79 -13.63
N VAL A 56 4.97 9.39 -14.78
CA VAL A 56 4.77 10.11 -16.05
C VAL A 56 3.45 9.66 -16.65
N HIS A 57 2.48 10.59 -16.76
CA HIS A 57 1.21 10.33 -17.43
C HIS A 57 1.36 10.39 -18.94
N LYS A 58 0.51 9.67 -19.68
CA LYS A 58 0.47 9.74 -21.15
C LYS A 58 0.11 11.18 -21.56
N GLY A 59 0.93 11.80 -22.39
CA GLY A 59 0.75 13.20 -22.80
C GLY A 59 1.32 14.23 -21.81
N ALA A 60 2.02 13.82 -20.76
CA ALA A 60 2.71 14.75 -19.87
C ALA A 60 3.69 15.64 -20.66
N ARG A 61 3.56 16.96 -20.53
CA ARG A 61 4.46 17.93 -21.15
C ARG A 61 5.83 17.85 -20.48
N ARG A 62 6.90 17.95 -21.26
CA ARG A 62 8.26 18.07 -20.70
C ARG A 62 8.35 19.37 -19.91
N VAL A 63 8.82 19.28 -18.67
CA VAL A 63 9.12 20.45 -17.84
C VAL A 63 10.47 21.02 -18.30
N THR A 64 10.47 22.26 -18.75
CA THR A 64 11.69 23.00 -19.14
C THR A 64 11.96 24.14 -18.16
N SER A 65 13.18 24.66 -18.16
CA SER A 65 13.55 25.79 -17.31
C SER A 65 12.69 27.02 -17.59
N GLU A 66 12.36 27.29 -18.86
CA GLU A 66 11.50 28.41 -19.26
C GLU A 66 10.09 28.27 -18.68
N LEU A 67 9.51 27.07 -18.72
CA LEU A 67 8.20 26.79 -18.13
C LEU A 67 8.21 27.04 -16.62
N VAL A 68 9.27 26.60 -15.93
CA VAL A 68 9.42 26.82 -14.49
C VAL A 68 9.54 28.32 -14.18
N HIS A 69 10.30 29.07 -14.97
CA HIS A 69 10.41 30.51 -14.81
C HIS A 69 9.06 31.21 -15.02
N GLN A 70 8.32 30.90 -16.09
CA GLN A 70 7.00 31.46 -16.34
C GLN A 70 6.03 31.24 -15.16
N LEU A 71 5.93 30.00 -14.66
CA LEU A 71 5.06 29.66 -13.54
C LEU A 71 5.45 30.38 -12.23
N ARG A 72 6.75 30.64 -12.01
CA ARG A 72 7.22 31.37 -10.83
C ARG A 72 6.85 32.85 -10.86
N GLU A 73 6.79 33.46 -12.04
CA GLU A 73 6.38 34.85 -12.20
C GLU A 73 4.85 35.00 -12.19
N GLU A 74 4.12 33.98 -12.63
CA GLU A 74 2.64 33.96 -12.65
C GLU A 74 2.01 33.64 -11.28
N LEU A 75 2.72 32.95 -10.39
CA LEU A 75 2.24 32.60 -9.05
C LEU A 75 2.76 33.62 -8.01
N PRO A 76 1.89 34.21 -7.18
CA PRO A 76 2.27 35.20 -6.16
C PRO A 76 3.14 34.63 -5.03
#